data_AF-A0A7Y0KSN0-F1
#
_entry.id   AF-A0A7Y0KSN0-F1
#
_cell.length_a   1.000
_cell.length_b   1.000
_cell.length_c   1.000
_cell.angle_alpha   90.00
_cell.angle_beta   90.00
_cell.angle_gamma   90.00
#
_symmetry.space_group_name_H-M   'P 1'
#
loop_
_entity.id
_entity.type
_entity.pdbx_description
1 polymer ?
#
loop_
_entity_poly.entity_id
_entity_poly.type
_entity_poly.pdbx_seq_one_letter_code
_entity_poly.pdbx_strand_id
1 'polypeptide(L)'
;MTLHGCINAVKQVNAKGKTFLLVALAVVLNGCMTSSSKPSWAIYPLQRHQAHDGLAVVSEPDGYGVHLFLETDTSDPGICTPRWLPDPARLFNGNGNAPFSSGLASRKEFFVVVARGDVRRALKRELKALCVDRAPRARWRWQEPPRAADQVKPLRLPALEEEDLLRDPEEERKLQDELLNGNWSGS
;
A
#
# COMPACT_ATOMS: atom_id res chain seq x y z
N MET A 1 54.55 62.58 -53.27
CA MET A 1 53.13 62.98 -53.39
C MET A 1 52.38 62.38 -52.22
N THR A 2 51.94 63.27 -51.34
CA THR A 2 51.12 63.07 -50.14
C THR A 2 49.68 62.70 -50.49
N LEU A 3 49.10 61.72 -49.80
CA LEU A 3 47.66 61.61 -49.46
C LEU A 3 47.52 60.49 -48.42
N HIS A 4 47.44 60.85 -47.13
CA HIS A 4 46.19 61.04 -46.36
C HIS A 4 45.50 59.73 -46.00
N GLY A 5 45.64 59.36 -44.72
CA GLY A 5 44.80 58.35 -44.08
C GLY A 5 43.45 58.92 -43.64
N CYS A 6 42.49 58.02 -43.46
CA CYS A 6 41.43 58.13 -42.46
C CYS A 6 41.24 56.75 -41.83
N ILE A 7 41.67 56.67 -40.58
CA ILE A 7 41.46 55.59 -39.62
C ILE A 7 39.99 55.65 -39.19
N ASN A 8 39.25 54.55 -39.28
CA ASN A 8 38.05 54.36 -38.49
C ASN A 8 38.19 53.08 -37.65
N ALA A 9 38.06 53.29 -36.35
CA ALA A 9 38.21 52.31 -35.30
C ALA A 9 37.00 51.38 -35.22
N VAL A 10 37.22 50.07 -35.09
CA VAL A 10 36.34 49.18 -34.33
C VAL A 10 37.19 48.15 -33.56
N LYS A 11 37.44 48.52 -32.31
CA LYS A 11 37.49 47.73 -31.08
C LYS A 11 37.58 46.19 -31.19
N GLN A 12 38.68 45.68 -30.65
CA GLN A 12 38.89 44.32 -30.15
C GLN A 12 37.68 43.79 -29.36
N VAL A 13 37.18 42.61 -29.73
CA VAL A 13 36.50 41.68 -28.81
C VAL A 13 36.98 40.25 -29.07
N ASN A 14 37.84 39.83 -28.17
CA ASN A 14 38.40 38.51 -27.87
C ASN A 14 37.64 37.30 -28.45
N ALA A 15 38.30 36.58 -29.36
CA ALA A 15 37.93 35.26 -29.85
C ALA A 15 38.24 34.16 -28.81
N LYS A 16 37.63 34.24 -27.62
CA LYS A 16 37.75 33.22 -26.54
C LYS A 16 36.41 32.63 -26.08
N GLY A 17 35.30 32.99 -26.72
CA GLY A 17 33.95 32.67 -26.23
C GLY A 17 33.23 31.46 -26.84
N LYS A 18 33.68 30.92 -27.99
CA LYS A 18 32.88 29.89 -28.71
C LYS A 18 33.12 28.45 -28.24
N THR A 19 34.33 28.12 -27.80
CA THR A 19 34.64 26.75 -27.33
C THR A 19 34.13 26.50 -25.90
N PHE A 20 34.08 27.55 -25.07
CA PHE A 20 33.57 27.45 -23.70
C PHE A 20 32.05 27.29 -23.63
N LEU A 21 31.32 27.82 -24.61
CA LEU A 21 29.86 27.77 -24.66
C LEU A 21 29.33 26.36 -24.97
N LEU A 22 30.04 25.59 -25.81
CA LEU A 22 29.66 24.23 -26.18
C LEU A 22 29.93 23.22 -25.05
N VAL A 23 30.99 23.42 -24.26
CA VAL A 23 31.26 22.60 -23.07
C VAL A 23 30.28 22.93 -21.94
N ALA A 24 29.92 24.21 -21.76
CA ALA A 24 28.93 24.63 -20.78
C ALA A 24 27.51 24.09 -21.11
N LEU A 25 27.13 24.03 -22.39
CA LEU A 25 25.82 23.51 -22.79
C LEU A 25 25.70 21.98 -22.61
N ALA A 26 26.80 21.23 -22.76
CA ALA A 26 26.82 19.78 -22.53
C ALA A 26 26.75 19.39 -21.05
N VAL A 27 27.21 20.27 -20.14
CA VAL A 27 27.12 20.06 -18.68
C VAL A 27 25.71 20.34 -18.15
N VAL A 28 24.97 21.27 -18.77
CA VAL A 28 23.60 21.62 -18.33
C VAL A 28 22.57 20.54 -18.73
N LEU A 29 22.83 19.72 -19.75
CA LEU A 29 21.90 18.69 -20.24
C LEU A 29 21.96 17.34 -19.51
N ASN A 30 22.91 17.13 -18.59
CA ASN A 30 23.00 15.91 -17.76
C ASN A 30 22.40 16.09 -16.34
N GLY A 31 21.70 17.20 -16.08
CA GLY A 31 21.20 17.57 -14.75
C GLY A 31 19.85 16.97 -14.34
N CYS A 32 19.13 16.27 -15.22
CA CYS A 32 17.91 15.54 -14.82
C CYS A 32 18.26 14.10 -14.44
N MET A 33 19.06 13.94 -13.38
CA MET A 33 19.11 12.67 -12.68
C MET A 33 17.75 12.47 -12.03
N THR A 34 16.93 11.59 -12.61
CA THR A 34 15.79 11.03 -11.90
C THR A 34 16.32 10.48 -10.59
N SER A 35 15.90 11.09 -9.48
CA SER A 35 16.07 10.52 -8.15
C SER A 35 15.19 9.26 -8.12
N SER A 36 15.66 8.19 -8.76
CA SER A 36 15.16 6.84 -8.57
C SER A 36 15.56 6.45 -7.15
N SER A 37 14.81 6.94 -6.17
CA SER A 37 15.05 6.61 -4.78
C SER A 37 14.86 5.10 -4.64
N LYS A 38 15.85 4.40 -4.10
CA LYS A 38 15.68 2.96 -3.82
C LYS A 38 14.60 2.81 -2.73
N PRO A 39 13.87 1.68 -2.70
CA PRO A 39 12.98 1.41 -1.57
C PRO A 39 13.73 1.51 -0.25
N SER A 40 13.19 2.27 0.70
CA SER A 40 13.84 2.45 2.01
C SER A 40 13.76 1.18 2.85
N TRP A 41 12.80 0.30 2.57
CA TRP A 41 12.49 -0.88 3.37
C TRP A 41 12.23 -0.55 4.85
N ALA A 42 11.77 0.67 5.13
CA ALA A 42 11.29 1.02 6.46
C ALA A 42 10.12 0.11 6.85
N ILE A 43 10.18 -0.41 8.08
CA ILE A 43 9.18 -1.32 8.63
C ILE A 43 8.75 -0.76 9.98
N TYR A 44 7.48 -0.43 10.14
CA TYR A 44 6.94 0.11 11.38
C TYR A 44 5.46 -0.24 11.57
N PRO A 45 4.98 -0.29 12.83
CA PRO A 45 3.56 -0.49 13.11
C PRO A 45 2.74 0.66 12.51
N LEU A 46 1.67 0.32 11.79
CA LEU A 46 0.73 1.29 11.26
C LEU A 46 -0.68 0.78 11.60
N GLN A 47 -1.27 1.36 12.64
CA GLN A 47 -2.57 0.97 13.17
C GLN A 47 -3.68 1.24 12.14
N ARG A 48 -4.62 0.29 12.04
CA ARG A 48 -5.88 0.45 11.32
C ARG A 48 -7.01 0.79 12.29
N HIS A 49 -7.21 -0.04 13.31
CA HIS A 49 -8.28 0.09 14.30
C HIS A 49 -7.74 0.07 15.72
N GLN A 50 -6.81 -0.82 16.03
CA GLN A 50 -6.19 -0.99 17.35
C GLN A 50 -4.67 -1.11 17.27
N ALA A 51 -3.99 -1.03 18.40
CA ALA A 51 -2.56 -1.30 18.44
C ALA A 51 -2.24 -2.68 17.84
N HIS A 52 -1.11 -2.78 17.14
CA HIS A 52 -0.55 -4.03 16.59
C HIS A 52 -1.35 -4.72 15.48
N ASP A 53 -2.40 -4.09 14.92
CA ASP A 53 -3.23 -4.66 13.86
C ASP A 53 -2.78 -4.32 12.42
N GLY A 54 -1.63 -3.68 12.28
CA GLY A 54 -1.10 -3.33 10.97
C GLY A 54 0.41 -3.06 10.95
N LEU A 55 1.03 -3.38 9.81
CA LEU A 55 2.46 -3.20 9.58
C LEU A 55 2.70 -2.53 8.23
N ALA A 56 3.32 -1.35 8.25
CA ALA A 56 3.78 -0.68 7.03
C ALA A 56 5.13 -1.26 6.60
N VAL A 57 5.29 -1.50 5.29
CA VAL A 57 6.56 -1.87 4.67
C VAL A 57 6.76 -1.02 3.42
N VAL A 58 7.77 -0.15 3.45
CA VAL A 58 8.13 0.74 2.33
C VAL A 58 8.95 -0.04 1.30
N SER A 59 8.28 -0.83 0.47
CA SER A 59 8.87 -1.75 -0.50
C SER A 59 9.13 -1.14 -1.88
N GLU A 60 8.75 0.10 -2.10
CA GLU A 60 8.92 0.82 -3.37
C GLU A 60 9.66 2.17 -3.16
N PRO A 61 10.17 2.77 -4.24
CA PRO A 61 10.66 4.15 -4.25
C PRO A 61 9.67 5.15 -3.63
N ASP A 62 10.18 6.31 -3.24
CA ASP A 62 9.39 7.52 -2.92
C ASP A 62 8.37 7.35 -1.78
N GLY A 63 8.59 6.35 -0.91
CA GLY A 63 7.72 6.09 0.24
C GLY A 63 6.51 5.22 -0.10
N TYR A 64 6.44 4.62 -1.28
CA TYR A 64 5.39 3.67 -1.61
C TYR A 64 5.70 2.28 -1.03
N GLY A 65 4.66 1.46 -0.87
CA GLY A 65 4.84 0.07 -0.49
C GLY A 65 3.54 -0.60 -0.12
N VAL A 66 3.57 -1.46 0.89
CA VAL A 66 2.40 -2.22 1.34
C VAL A 66 2.09 -1.94 2.81
N HIS A 67 0.79 -1.91 3.12
CA HIS A 67 0.28 -1.96 4.48
C HIS A 67 -0.35 -3.34 4.70
N LEU A 68 0.30 -4.14 5.52
CA LEU A 68 -0.13 -5.49 5.87
C LEU A 68 -1.11 -5.40 7.03
N PHE A 69 -2.33 -5.87 6.84
CA PHE A 69 -3.30 -6.01 7.92
C PHE A 69 -3.02 -7.27 8.72
N LEU A 70 -2.99 -7.13 10.04
CA LEU A 70 -2.60 -8.19 10.96
C LEU A 70 -3.83 -8.67 11.72
N GLU A 71 -4.07 -9.97 11.63
CA GLU A 71 -5.19 -10.63 12.28
C GLU A 71 -4.70 -11.89 12.99
N THR A 72 -5.40 -12.26 14.05
CA THR A 72 -5.15 -13.50 14.79
C THR A 72 -6.36 -14.42 14.69
N ASP A 73 -6.10 -15.71 14.58
CA ASP A 73 -7.08 -16.76 14.66
C ASP A 73 -7.14 -17.30 16.09
N THR A 74 -8.30 -17.17 16.71
CA THR A 74 -8.61 -17.59 18.09
C THR A 74 -9.81 -18.53 18.13
N SER A 75 -10.12 -19.22 17.03
CA SER A 75 -11.21 -20.20 16.98
C SER A 75 -11.02 -21.36 17.96
N ASP A 76 -9.78 -21.69 18.33
CA ASP A 76 -9.47 -22.53 19.50
C ASP A 76 -9.24 -21.62 20.72
N PRO A 77 -10.06 -21.70 21.79
CA PRO A 77 -9.91 -20.84 22.96
C PRO A 77 -8.54 -20.92 23.67
N GLY A 78 -7.81 -22.03 23.50
CA GLY A 78 -6.49 -22.24 24.10
C GLY A 78 -5.32 -21.81 23.22
N ILE A 79 -5.55 -21.49 21.94
CA ILE A 79 -4.49 -21.23 20.97
C ILE A 79 -4.80 -19.97 20.17
N CYS A 80 -3.78 -19.13 20.04
CA CYS A 80 -3.85 -17.94 19.21
C CYS A 80 -2.70 -17.97 18.18
N THR A 81 -3.06 -17.91 16.90
CA THR A 81 -2.14 -18.02 15.77
C THR A 81 -2.34 -16.85 14.80
N PRO A 82 -1.36 -16.51 13.94
CA PRO A 82 -1.61 -15.60 12.82
C PRO A 82 -2.76 -16.07 11.93
N ARG A 83 -3.60 -15.13 11.48
CA ARG A 83 -4.53 -15.30 10.35
C ARG A 83 -4.00 -14.49 9.18
N TRP A 84 -3.51 -15.17 8.15
CA TRP A 84 -2.85 -14.51 7.03
C TRP A 84 -3.85 -13.89 6.04
N LEU A 85 -3.73 -12.58 5.85
CA LEU A 85 -4.45 -11.80 4.84
C LEU A 85 -3.48 -11.42 3.71
N PRO A 86 -3.43 -12.19 2.60
CA PRO A 86 -2.42 -12.02 1.57
C PRO A 86 -2.73 -10.89 0.57
N ASP A 87 -3.74 -10.06 0.86
CA ASP A 87 -4.20 -8.95 0.02
C ASP A 87 -3.98 -7.63 0.77
N PRO A 88 -2.76 -7.06 0.73
CA PRO A 88 -2.44 -5.85 1.47
C PRO A 88 -3.04 -4.60 0.82
N ALA A 89 -3.18 -3.55 1.62
CA ALA A 89 -3.45 -2.23 1.09
C ALA A 89 -2.17 -1.60 0.53
N ARG A 90 -2.31 -0.70 -0.44
CA ARG A 90 -1.19 0.11 -0.93
C ARG A 90 -0.86 1.19 0.10
N LEU A 91 0.41 1.28 0.47
CA LEU A 91 0.95 2.31 1.36
C LEU A 91 1.46 3.50 0.53
N PHE A 92 1.14 4.71 1.00
CA PHE A 92 1.63 5.97 0.47
C PHE A 92 2.32 6.76 1.57
N ASN A 93 3.25 7.65 1.17
CA ASN A 93 3.98 8.55 2.07
C ASN A 93 4.68 7.82 3.23
N GLY A 94 5.14 6.60 2.99
CA GLY A 94 5.70 5.71 4.00
C GLY A 94 7.04 6.17 4.60
N ASN A 95 7.74 7.08 3.92
CA ASN A 95 8.95 7.74 4.44
C ASN A 95 8.67 9.12 5.07
N GLY A 96 7.41 9.59 5.01
CA GLY A 96 7.00 10.88 5.54
C GLY A 96 6.37 10.76 6.93
N ASN A 97 5.84 11.89 7.42
CA ASN A 97 5.28 11.99 8.77
C ASN A 97 3.78 11.63 8.85
N ALA A 98 3.14 11.38 7.70
CA ALA A 98 1.72 11.06 7.61
C ALA A 98 1.48 9.93 6.59
N PRO A 99 1.95 8.70 6.88
CA PRO A 99 1.69 7.55 6.03
C PRO A 99 0.19 7.21 6.03
N PHE A 100 -0.32 6.79 4.89
CA PHE A 100 -1.71 6.37 4.75
C PHE A 100 -1.86 5.25 3.72
N SER A 101 -3.00 4.57 3.77
CA SER A 101 -3.29 3.43 2.91
C SER A 101 -4.50 3.70 2.05
N SER A 102 -4.44 3.37 0.76
CA SER A 102 -5.54 3.56 -0.18
C SER A 102 -5.48 2.56 -1.33
N GLY A 103 -6.59 1.93 -1.68
CA GLY A 103 -6.60 0.89 -2.72
C GLY A 103 -5.85 -0.39 -2.33
N LEU A 104 -5.78 -1.32 -3.29
CA LEU A 104 -5.19 -2.65 -3.08
C LEU A 104 -3.80 -2.74 -3.70
N ALA A 105 -2.87 -3.32 -2.95
CA ALA A 105 -1.62 -3.82 -3.49
C ALA A 105 -1.79 -5.29 -3.91
N SER A 106 -0.93 -5.77 -4.80
CA SER A 106 -1.09 -7.12 -5.32
C SER A 106 -0.67 -8.17 -4.29
N ARG A 107 -1.30 -9.34 -4.37
CA ARG A 107 -0.90 -10.51 -3.59
C ARG A 107 0.55 -10.95 -3.84
N LYS A 108 1.07 -10.70 -5.04
CA LYS A 108 2.48 -10.96 -5.36
C LYS A 108 3.42 -10.10 -4.51
N GLU A 109 3.06 -8.85 -4.26
CA GLU A 109 3.86 -7.94 -3.43
C GLU A 109 3.85 -8.36 -1.96
N PHE A 110 2.71 -8.87 -1.46
CA PHE A 110 2.67 -9.52 -0.15
C PHE A 110 3.74 -10.62 -0.05
N PHE A 111 3.77 -11.56 -1.01
CA PHE A 111 4.75 -12.65 -1.02
C PHE A 111 6.20 -12.17 -1.03
N VAL A 112 6.50 -11.16 -1.85
CA VAL A 112 7.84 -10.55 -1.93
C VAL A 112 8.24 -9.94 -0.58
N VAL A 113 7.34 -9.20 0.05
CA VAL A 113 7.58 -8.52 1.32
C VAL A 113 7.75 -9.53 2.45
N VAL A 114 6.86 -10.51 2.59
CA VAL A 114 6.94 -11.52 3.65
C VAL A 114 8.06 -12.55 3.44
N ALA A 115 8.65 -12.61 2.25
CA ALA A 115 9.85 -13.40 2.01
C ALA A 115 11.08 -12.84 2.74
N ARG A 116 11.07 -11.57 3.15
CA ARG A 116 12.17 -10.96 3.90
C ARG A 116 12.13 -11.33 5.38
N GLY A 117 13.31 -11.60 5.95
CA GLY A 117 13.45 -12.03 7.34
C GLY A 117 13.16 -10.92 8.37
N ASP A 118 13.48 -9.67 8.07
CA ASP A 118 13.18 -8.51 8.91
C ASP A 118 11.68 -8.24 9.02
N VAL A 119 10.97 -8.32 7.90
CA VAL A 119 9.51 -8.23 7.86
C VAL A 119 8.88 -9.35 8.69
N ARG A 120 9.30 -10.61 8.52
CA ARG A 120 8.79 -11.72 9.34
C ARG A 120 9.04 -11.55 10.83
N ARG A 121 10.21 -11.01 11.22
CA ARG A 121 10.49 -10.70 12.64
C ARG A 121 9.55 -9.60 13.16
N ALA A 122 9.27 -8.58 12.37
CA ALA A 122 8.31 -7.54 12.73
C ALA A 122 6.89 -8.10 12.84
N LEU A 123 6.42 -8.84 11.84
CA LEU A 123 5.12 -9.53 11.85
C LEU A 123 4.96 -10.39 13.11
N LYS A 124 5.97 -11.20 13.45
CA LYS A 124 5.93 -12.05 14.64
C LYS A 124 5.81 -11.26 15.95
N ARG A 125 6.41 -10.07 16.04
CA ARG A 125 6.29 -9.20 17.21
C ARG A 125 4.90 -8.59 17.30
N GLU A 126 4.44 -7.94 16.24
CA GLU A 126 3.13 -7.27 16.21
C GLU A 126 1.99 -8.28 16.42
N LEU A 127 1.99 -9.41 15.70
CA LEU A 127 0.95 -10.43 15.88
C LEU A 127 0.96 -11.07 17.26
N LYS A 128 2.14 -11.22 17.89
CA LYS A 128 2.21 -11.71 19.27
C LYS A 128 1.63 -10.70 20.25
N ALA A 129 1.88 -9.40 20.06
CA ALA A 129 1.30 -8.35 20.88
C ALA A 129 -0.23 -8.28 20.69
N LEU A 130 -0.69 -8.28 19.44
CA LEU A 130 -2.12 -8.34 19.09
C LEU A 130 -2.82 -9.55 19.73
N CYS A 131 -2.15 -10.69 19.76
CA CYS A 131 -2.64 -11.90 20.40
C CYS A 131 -2.83 -11.75 21.92
N VAL A 132 -1.88 -11.10 22.61
CA VAL A 132 -1.98 -10.83 24.05
C VAL A 132 -3.17 -9.92 24.34
N ASP A 133 -3.41 -8.91 23.50
CA ASP A 133 -4.52 -7.98 23.67
C ASP A 133 -5.89 -8.65 23.44
N ARG A 134 -6.00 -9.49 22.41
CA ARG A 134 -7.29 -10.10 22.03
C ARG A 134 -7.61 -11.40 22.76
N ALA A 135 -6.60 -12.19 23.13
CA ALA A 135 -6.76 -13.51 23.73
C ALA A 135 -5.72 -13.74 24.85
N PRO A 136 -5.80 -13.01 25.98
CA PRO A 136 -4.76 -12.99 27.01
C PRO A 136 -4.50 -14.34 27.69
N ARG A 137 -5.47 -15.27 27.62
CA ARG A 137 -5.35 -16.63 28.17
C ARG A 137 -4.89 -17.68 27.14
N ALA A 138 -4.85 -17.33 25.85
CA ALA A 138 -4.48 -18.25 24.79
C ALA A 138 -2.95 -18.33 24.65
N ARG A 139 -2.45 -19.52 24.29
CA ARG A 139 -1.03 -19.70 24.00
C ARG A 139 -0.74 -19.21 22.57
N TRP A 140 0.18 -18.26 22.46
CA TRP A 140 0.72 -17.83 21.17
C TRP A 140 1.42 -18.98 20.43
N ARG A 141 1.07 -19.18 19.17
CA ARG A 141 1.75 -20.09 18.26
C ARG A 141 2.01 -19.40 16.93
N TRP A 142 3.29 -19.26 16.60
CA TRP A 142 3.70 -18.72 15.31
C TRP A 142 3.43 -19.73 14.17
N GLN A 143 2.92 -19.22 13.05
CA GLN A 143 2.84 -19.91 11.77
C GLN A 143 3.49 -19.00 10.73
N GLU A 144 4.29 -19.54 9.81
CA GLU A 144 4.90 -18.70 8.76
C GLU A 144 3.86 -18.16 7.78
N PRO A 145 4.02 -16.93 7.26
CA PRO A 145 3.16 -16.39 6.21
C PRO A 145 3.33 -17.16 4.90
N PRO A 146 2.27 -17.26 4.07
CA PRO A 146 2.38 -17.85 2.75
C PRO A 146 3.30 -16.98 1.89
N ARG A 147 4.21 -17.62 1.16
CA ARG A 147 5.16 -16.96 0.25
C ARG A 147 4.88 -17.25 -1.22
N ALA A 148 3.82 -18.00 -1.49
CA ALA A 148 3.35 -18.36 -2.81
C ALA A 148 1.83 -18.64 -2.76
N ALA A 149 1.20 -18.62 -3.92
CA ALA A 149 -0.25 -18.71 -4.05
C ALA A 149 -0.83 -20.05 -3.57
N ASP A 150 -0.10 -21.15 -3.77
CA ASP A 150 -0.42 -22.51 -3.33
C ASP A 150 -0.39 -22.68 -1.80
N GLN A 151 0.29 -21.79 -1.09
CA GLN A 151 0.36 -21.79 0.39
C GLN A 151 -0.77 -20.99 1.03
N VAL A 152 -1.53 -20.22 0.24
CA VAL A 152 -2.65 -19.41 0.75
C VAL A 152 -3.80 -20.34 1.12
N LYS A 153 -4.16 -20.34 2.39
CA LYS A 153 -5.36 -21.03 2.87
C LYS A 153 -6.59 -20.16 2.58
N PRO A 154 -7.61 -20.67 1.87
CA PRO A 154 -8.85 -19.94 1.69
C PRO A 154 -9.47 -19.61 3.04
N LEU A 155 -9.90 -18.36 3.23
CA LEU A 155 -10.68 -17.98 4.39
C LEU A 155 -12.03 -18.68 4.29
N ARG A 156 -12.29 -19.64 5.19
CA ARG A 156 -13.63 -20.18 5.35
C ARG A 156 -14.44 -19.17 6.13
N LEU A 157 -15.18 -18.35 5.39
CA LEU A 157 -16.26 -17.57 5.99
C LEU A 157 -17.33 -18.58 6.43
N PRO A 158 -17.87 -18.49 7.65
CA PRO A 158 -19.08 -19.23 7.98
C PRO A 158 -20.13 -18.90 6.91
N ALA A 159 -20.94 -19.89 6.53
CA ALA A 159 -22.13 -19.58 5.74
C ALA A 159 -22.90 -18.51 6.52
N LEU A 160 -23.18 -17.39 5.86
CA LEU A 160 -24.04 -16.37 6.43
C LEU A 160 -25.45 -16.99 6.44
N GLU A 161 -25.78 -17.69 7.52
CA GLU A 161 -27.13 -18.19 7.80
C GLU A 161 -27.95 -17.00 8.32
N GLU A 162 -28.02 -15.95 7.51
CA GLU A 162 -28.98 -14.87 7.73
C GLU A 162 -30.25 -15.24 6.98
N GLU A 163 -31.38 -15.11 7.67
CA GLU A 163 -32.69 -15.13 7.01
C GLU A 163 -32.68 -14.07 5.93
N ASP A 164 -33.11 -14.41 4.71
CA ASP A 164 -33.16 -13.46 3.61
C ASP A 164 -34.07 -12.29 4.03
N LEU A 165 -33.47 -11.13 4.31
CA LEU A 165 -34.20 -9.95 4.79
C LEU A 165 -35.18 -9.42 3.73
N LEU A 166 -34.96 -9.83 2.48
CA LEU A 166 -35.83 -9.52 1.36
C LEU A 166 -36.88 -10.62 1.25
N ARG A 167 -38.16 -10.24 1.33
CA ARG A 167 -39.26 -11.12 0.94
C ARG A 167 -39.09 -11.52 -0.52
N ASP A 168 -39.59 -12.71 -0.85
CA ASP A 168 -39.65 -13.17 -2.22
C ASP A 168 -40.31 -12.11 -3.12
N PRO A 169 -39.71 -11.73 -4.26
CA PRO A 169 -40.21 -10.67 -5.12
C PRO A 169 -41.64 -10.89 -5.64
N GLU A 170 -42.07 -12.15 -5.77
CA GLU A 170 -43.43 -12.49 -6.20
C GLU A 170 -44.42 -12.31 -5.06
N GLU A 171 -44.03 -12.64 -3.83
CA GLU A 171 -44.84 -12.41 -2.63
C GLU A 171 -45.00 -10.91 -2.32
N GLU A 172 -43.92 -10.14 -2.45
CA GLU A 172 -43.94 -8.70 -2.25
C GLU A 172 -44.80 -8.02 -3.32
N ARG A 173 -44.74 -8.47 -4.57
CA ARG A 173 -45.61 -7.96 -5.64
C ARG A 173 -47.08 -8.28 -5.39
N LYS A 174 -47.41 -9.49 -4.95
CA LYS A 174 -48.81 -9.84 -4.59
C LYS A 174 -49.33 -8.97 -3.46
N LEU A 175 -48.52 -8.75 -2.43
CA LEU A 175 -48.87 -7.86 -1.32
C LEU A 175 -49.10 -6.42 -1.81
N GLN A 176 -48.23 -5.91 -2.70
CA GLN A 176 -48.40 -4.59 -3.29
C GLN A 176 -49.71 -4.50 -4.09
N ASP A 177 -50.03 -5.50 -4.90
CA ASP A 177 -51.28 -5.56 -5.66
C ASP A 177 -52.51 -5.61 -4.73
N GLU A 178 -52.44 -6.37 -3.63
CA GLU A 178 -53.52 -6.45 -2.64
C GLU A 178 -53.74 -5.12 -1.89
N LEU A 179 -52.66 -4.44 -1.51
CA LEU A 179 -52.70 -3.13 -0.86
C LEU A 179 -53.23 -2.03 -1.80
N LEU A 180 -52.82 -2.04 -3.07
CA LEU A 180 -53.24 -1.05 -4.07
C LEU A 180 -54.70 -1.25 -4.50
N ASN A 181 -55.18 -2.50 -4.55
CA ASN A 181 -56.54 -2.82 -4.98
C ASN A 181 -57.56 -2.88 -3.83
N GLY A 182 -57.15 -2.57 -2.60
CA GLY A 182 -58.05 -2.52 -1.44
C GLY A 182 -58.57 -3.88 -0.95
N ASN A 183 -57.94 -4.98 -1.40
CA ASN A 183 -58.31 -6.35 -1.05
C ASN A 183 -57.45 -6.91 0.11
N TRP A 184 -56.57 -6.11 0.70
CA TRP A 184 -55.73 -6.52 1.82
C TRP A 184 -56.58 -6.72 3.09
N SER A 185 -56.61 -7.96 3.60
CA SER A 185 -57.45 -8.36 4.75
C SER A 185 -56.78 -8.23 6.12
N GLY A 186 -55.48 -7.92 6.15
CA GLY A 186 -54.71 -7.75 7.39
C GLY A 186 -54.47 -9.04 8.16
N SER A 187 -53.21 -9.29 8.53
CA SER A 187 -52.82 -10.29 9.53
C SER A 187 -51.63 -9.77 10.31
#